data_AF-A0A4R6NFX0-F1
#
_entry.id   AF-A0A4R6NFX0-F1
#
_cell.length_a   1.000
_cell.length_b   1.000
_cell.length_c   1.000
_cell.angle_alpha   90.00
_cell.angle_beta   90.00
_cell.angle_gamma   90.00
#
_symmetry.space_group_name_H-M   'P 1'
#
loop_
_entity.id
_entity.type
_entity.pdbx_description
1 polymer ?
#
loop_
_entity_poly.entity_id
_entity_poly.type
_entity_poly.pdbx_seq_one_letter_code
_entity_poly.pdbx_strand_id
1 'polypeptide(L)'
;MNPSLLPFFSISRALTLGASLICLLPLVACSSLAEKSNMLSDERVIAESAGALGLAPAELSLQSRHTSGTNTYAVLRSRAGKEYSCTINGGNLLSFGMSNPPSCQRK
;
A
#
# COMPACT_ATOMS: atom_id res chain seq x y z
N MET A 1 -46.06 54.41 8.20
CA MET A 1 -46.24 52.95 8.35
C MET A 1 -45.14 52.22 7.58
N ASN A 2 -44.48 51.30 8.28
CA ASN A 2 -43.49 50.25 7.93
C ASN A 2 -42.77 50.20 6.57
N PRO A 3 -41.43 50.04 6.61
CA PRO A 3 -40.67 49.31 5.61
C PRO A 3 -40.31 47.88 6.09
N SER A 4 -40.36 46.93 5.15
CA SER A 4 -39.42 45.81 4.96
C SER A 4 -39.01 44.89 6.13
N LEU A 5 -39.23 43.57 6.01
CA LEU A 5 -38.18 42.53 5.92
C LEU A 5 -38.78 41.11 6.00
N LEU A 6 -38.27 40.22 5.14
CA LEU A 6 -38.55 38.78 5.02
C LEU A 6 -37.89 37.97 6.15
N PRO A 7 -38.38 36.77 6.53
CA PRO A 7 -37.58 35.79 7.26
C PRO A 7 -37.07 34.71 6.30
N PHE A 8 -35.97 34.98 5.59
CA PHE A 8 -35.16 33.97 4.87
C PHE A 8 -34.26 33.13 5.81
N PHE A 9 -34.46 33.22 7.13
CA PHE A 9 -33.47 32.81 8.13
C PHE A 9 -33.63 31.39 8.71
N SER A 10 -34.55 30.57 8.18
CA SER A 10 -34.94 29.28 8.82
C SER A 10 -34.56 28.02 8.03
N ILE A 11 -33.83 28.12 6.92
CA ILE A 11 -33.42 26.94 6.11
C ILE A 11 -31.95 26.57 6.35
N SER A 12 -31.12 27.52 6.79
CA SER A 12 -29.66 27.35 6.90
C SER A 12 -29.20 26.44 8.05
N ARG A 13 -30.04 26.18 9.07
CA ARG A 13 -29.66 25.40 10.26
C ARG A 13 -29.80 23.88 10.10
N ALA A 14 -30.72 23.43 9.23
CA ALA A 14 -30.89 22.00 8.98
C ALA A 14 -29.81 21.44 8.02
N LEU A 15 -29.23 22.29 7.17
CA LEU A 15 -28.20 21.89 6.22
C LEU A 15 -26.81 21.71 6.86
N THR A 16 -26.56 22.33 8.02
CA THR A 16 -25.25 22.31 8.68
C THR A 16 -24.95 21.04 9.50
N LEU A 17 -25.94 20.21 9.82
CA LEU A 17 -25.71 18.94 10.54
C LEU A 17 -25.56 17.72 9.63
N GLY A 18 -26.04 17.77 8.37
CA GLY A 18 -25.94 16.64 7.43
C GLY A 18 -24.58 16.52 6.73
N ALA A 19 -23.81 17.61 6.65
CA ALA A 19 -22.58 17.66 5.87
C ALA A 19 -21.35 17.04 6.58
N SER A 20 -21.41 16.86 7.91
CA SER A 20 -20.25 16.40 8.70
C SER A 20 -20.07 14.88 8.72
N LEU A 21 -21.11 14.11 8.36
CA LEU A 21 -21.10 12.65 8.46
C LEU A 21 -20.59 11.93 7.20
N ILE A 22 -20.46 12.65 6.09
CA ILE A 22 -20.05 12.08 4.78
C ILE A 22 -18.53 11.92 4.67
N CYS A 23 -17.74 12.59 5.52
CA CYS A 23 -16.27 12.52 5.48
C CYS A 23 -15.64 11.27 6.13
N LEU A 24 -16.41 10.39 6.79
CA LEU A 24 -15.87 9.21 7.48
C LEU A 24 -15.88 7.92 6.64
N LEU A 25 -16.45 7.96 5.43
CA LEU A 25 -16.59 6.79 4.55
C LEU A 25 -15.33 6.34 3.77
N PRO A 26 -14.20 7.06 3.65
CA PRO A 26 -13.08 6.56 2.84
C PRO A 26 -12.08 5.65 3.59
N LEU A 27 -12.18 5.46 4.91
CA LEU A 27 -11.12 4.77 5.68
C LEU A 27 -11.07 3.23 5.52
N VAL A 28 -12.14 2.59 5.04
CA VAL A 28 -12.21 1.12 4.95
C VAL A 28 -11.71 0.58 3.59
N ALA A 29 -11.43 1.46 2.62
CA ALA A 29 -10.93 1.06 1.29
C ALA A 29 -9.39 1.10 1.13
N CYS A 30 -8.66 1.56 2.14
CA CYS A 30 -7.21 1.78 2.04
C CYS A 30 -6.38 0.49 1.87
N SER A 31 -6.84 -0.65 2.38
CA SER A 31 -6.09 -1.92 2.32
C SER A 31 -5.95 -2.43 0.88
N SER A 32 -7.00 -2.29 0.07
CA SER A 32 -7.00 -2.74 -1.34
C SER A 32 -6.23 -1.78 -2.25
N LEU A 33 -6.25 -0.48 -1.95
CA LEU A 33 -5.45 0.52 -2.66
C LEU A 33 -3.95 0.33 -2.41
N ALA A 34 -3.55 -0.06 -1.19
CA ALA A 34 -2.15 -0.34 -0.87
C ALA A 34 -1.58 -1.50 -1.70
N GLU A 35 -2.39 -2.54 -1.92
CA GLU A 35 -2.03 -3.71 -2.72
C GLU A 35 -1.90 -3.37 -4.22
N LYS A 36 -2.85 -2.59 -4.75
CA LYS A 36 -2.88 -2.18 -6.17
C LYS A 36 -1.89 -1.06 -6.52
N SER A 37 -1.31 -0.41 -5.51
CA SER A 37 -0.30 0.66 -5.65
C SER A 37 1.12 0.20 -5.30
N ASN A 38 1.35 -1.11 -5.24
CA ASN A 38 2.69 -1.67 -5.08
C ASN A 38 3.52 -1.40 -6.34
N MET A 39 4.63 -0.69 -6.16
CA MET A 39 5.53 -0.25 -7.23
C MET A 39 6.80 -1.08 -7.30
N LEU A 40 6.95 -2.12 -6.49
CA LEU A 40 8.06 -3.04 -6.63
C LEU A 40 7.88 -3.80 -7.95
N SER A 41 8.81 -3.63 -8.88
CA SER A 41 8.92 -4.53 -10.03
C SER A 41 9.53 -5.86 -9.58
N ASP A 42 9.35 -6.92 -10.37
CA ASP A 42 9.91 -8.22 -10.03
C ASP A 42 11.44 -8.18 -9.99
N GLU A 43 12.06 -7.38 -10.85
CA GLU A 43 13.50 -7.14 -10.85
C GLU A 43 13.95 -6.50 -9.53
N ARG A 44 13.17 -5.56 -8.99
CA ARG A 44 13.48 -4.91 -7.72
C ARG A 44 13.27 -5.85 -6.54
N VAL A 45 12.21 -6.66 -6.56
CA VAL A 45 12.00 -7.73 -5.57
C VAL A 45 13.20 -8.68 -5.54
N ILE A 46 13.67 -9.12 -6.72
CA ILE A 46 14.85 -9.98 -6.84
C ILE A 46 16.11 -9.27 -6.33
N ALA A 47 16.35 -8.02 -6.75
CA ALA A 47 17.56 -7.28 -6.39
C ALA A 47 17.66 -7.02 -4.88
N GLU A 48 16.58 -6.55 -4.25
CA GLU A 48 16.55 -6.31 -2.80
C GLU A 48 16.73 -7.61 -2.02
N SER A 49 16.06 -8.69 -2.43
CA SER A 49 16.17 -10.00 -1.78
C SER A 49 17.56 -10.60 -1.94
N ALA A 50 18.17 -10.44 -3.12
CA ALA A 50 19.54 -10.89 -3.39
C ALA A 50 20.53 -10.21 -2.45
N GLY A 51 20.39 -8.90 -2.23
CA GLY A 51 21.17 -8.14 -1.26
C GLY A 51 21.03 -8.69 0.16
N ALA A 52 19.80 -8.97 0.61
CA ALA A 52 19.54 -9.55 1.94
C ALA A 52 20.09 -10.98 2.10
N LEU A 53 20.11 -11.77 1.02
CA LEU A 53 20.59 -13.16 1.01
C LEU A 53 22.11 -13.29 0.76
N GLY A 54 22.78 -12.19 0.41
CA GLY A 54 24.20 -12.21 0.02
C GLY A 54 24.45 -12.96 -1.29
N LEU A 55 23.49 -12.93 -2.22
CA LEU A 55 23.55 -13.59 -3.52
C LEU A 55 23.55 -12.55 -4.65
N ALA A 56 24.00 -12.93 -5.85
CA ALA A 56 23.79 -12.08 -7.01
C ALA A 56 22.31 -12.16 -7.47
N PRO A 57 21.71 -11.05 -7.96
CA PRO A 57 20.34 -11.06 -8.49
C PRO A 57 20.13 -12.12 -9.57
N ALA A 58 21.12 -12.30 -10.45
CA ALA A 58 21.08 -13.29 -11.52
C ALA A 58 21.09 -14.74 -11.01
N GLU A 59 21.42 -14.99 -9.75
CA GLU A 59 21.34 -16.32 -9.14
C GLU A 59 19.94 -16.67 -8.65
N LEU A 60 19.02 -15.70 -8.59
CA LEU A 60 17.68 -15.86 -8.09
C LEU A 60 16.64 -15.77 -9.22
N SER A 61 15.54 -16.49 -9.02
CA SER A 61 14.35 -16.44 -9.87
C SER A 61 13.13 -16.30 -9.00
N LEU A 62 12.24 -15.36 -9.34
CA LEU A 62 10.98 -15.18 -8.64
C LEU A 62 10.03 -16.32 -9.02
N GLN A 63 9.58 -17.08 -8.02
CA GLN A 63 8.66 -18.21 -8.19
C GLN A 63 7.21 -17.78 -7.96
N SER A 64 6.99 -16.99 -6.91
CA SER A 64 5.70 -16.42 -6.63
C SER A 64 5.84 -15.12 -5.87
N ARG A 65 4.83 -14.27 -6.00
CA ARG A 65 4.74 -12.99 -5.33
C ARG A 65 3.28 -12.70 -5.02
N HIS A 66 3.04 -12.14 -3.85
CA HIS A 66 1.78 -11.50 -3.53
C HIS A 66 2.05 -10.28 -2.64
N THR A 67 1.14 -9.32 -2.68
CA THR A 67 1.20 -8.15 -1.81
C THR A 67 0.00 -8.23 -0.86
N SER A 68 0.18 -7.82 0.40
CA SER A 68 -0.94 -7.61 1.31
C SER A 68 -0.65 -6.41 2.20
N GLY A 69 -1.50 -5.39 2.10
CA GLY A 69 -1.28 -4.10 2.74
C GLY A 69 0.02 -3.44 2.26
N THR A 70 0.97 -3.25 3.17
CA THR A 70 2.29 -2.65 2.89
C THR A 70 3.42 -3.68 2.71
N ASN A 71 3.10 -4.97 2.76
CA ASN A 71 4.08 -6.04 2.65
C ASN A 71 3.99 -6.74 1.29
N THR A 72 5.13 -6.98 0.68
CA THR A 72 5.31 -7.87 -0.46
C THR A 72 5.95 -9.16 0.02
N TYR A 73 5.30 -10.27 -0.25
CA TYR A 73 5.80 -11.60 0.07
C TYR A 73 6.24 -12.27 -1.23
N ALA A 74 7.48 -12.72 -1.27
CA ALA A 74 8.09 -13.31 -2.45
C ALA A 74 8.72 -14.65 -2.11
N VAL A 75 8.50 -15.63 -2.99
CA VAL A 75 9.25 -16.88 -2.98
C VAL A 75 10.27 -16.83 -4.11
N LEU A 76 11.54 -17.03 -3.76
CA LEU A 76 12.66 -16.99 -4.69
C LEU A 76 13.36 -18.34 -4.70
N ARG A 77 13.81 -18.77 -5.87
CA ARG A 77 14.62 -19.98 -6.03
C ARG A 77 15.99 -19.61 -6.57
N SER A 78 17.04 -20.06 -5.90
CA SER A 78 18.40 -19.91 -6.41
C SER A 78 18.70 -20.93 -7.52
N ARG A 79 19.71 -20.65 -8.36
CA ARG A 79 20.21 -21.62 -9.36
C ARG A 79 20.66 -22.94 -8.73
N ALA A 80 21.13 -22.90 -7.49
CA ALA A 80 21.48 -24.08 -6.70
C ALA A 80 20.25 -24.86 -6.18
N GLY A 81 19.04 -24.43 -6.53
CA GLY A 81 17.79 -25.09 -6.18
C GLY A 81 17.24 -24.77 -4.79
N LYS A 82 17.85 -23.84 -4.04
CA LYS A 82 17.38 -23.46 -2.69
C LYS A 82 16.20 -22.49 -2.81
N GLU A 83 15.14 -22.73 -2.05
CA GLU A 83 13.99 -21.81 -1.94
C GLU A 83 14.12 -20.89 -0.73
N TYR A 84 13.76 -19.63 -0.94
CA TYR A 84 13.75 -18.58 0.07
C TYR A 84 12.40 -17.89 0.08
N SER A 85 11.90 -17.60 1.28
CA SER A 85 10.75 -16.74 1.50
C SER A 85 11.24 -15.38 1.98
N CYS A 86 10.90 -14.32 1.26
CA CYS A 86 11.28 -12.96 1.58
C CYS A 86 10.04 -12.09 1.81
N THR A 87 10.09 -11.25 2.85
CA THR A 87 9.09 -10.22 3.12
C THR A 87 9.75 -8.85 2.95
N ILE A 88 9.19 -8.04 2.05
CA ILE A 88 9.63 -6.67 1.77
C ILE A 88 8.53 -5.73 2.26
N ASN A 89 8.87 -4.83 3.18
CA ASN A 89 7.93 -3.83 3.69
C ASN A 89 8.16 -2.49 2.99
N GLY A 90 7.10 -1.92 2.43
CA GLY A 90 7.14 -0.68 1.65
C GLY A 90 7.14 -0.93 0.14
N GLY A 91 7.74 -0.01 -0.61
CA GLY A 91 7.79 -0.08 -2.08
C GLY A 91 6.45 0.19 -2.76
N ASN A 92 5.50 0.78 -2.05
CA ASN A 92 4.18 1.18 -2.55
C ASN A 92 3.99 2.70 -2.46
N LEU A 93 2.88 3.21 -2.99
CA LEU A 93 2.60 4.65 -2.99
C LEU A 93 2.54 5.24 -1.56
N LEU A 94 2.05 4.48 -0.58
CA LEU A 94 1.94 4.91 0.82
C LEU A 94 3.31 5.15 1.48
N SER A 95 4.33 4.45 1.00
CA SER A 95 5.72 4.62 1.41
C SER A 95 6.52 5.50 0.44
N PHE A 96 5.87 6.16 -0.52
CA PHE A 96 6.51 6.92 -1.59
C PHE A 96 7.58 6.11 -2.34
N GLY A 97 7.39 4.78 -2.45
CA GLY A 97 8.35 3.87 -3.09
C GLY A 97 9.59 3.53 -2.25
N MET A 98 9.67 3.99 -1.00
CA MET A 98 10.72 3.57 -0.05
C MET A 98 10.43 2.17 0.46
N SER A 99 11.45 1.32 0.49
CA SER A 99 11.39 -0.05 1.01
C SER A 99 12.40 -0.22 2.15
N ASN A 100 12.01 -0.99 3.16
CA ASN A 100 12.92 -1.49 4.17
C ASN A 100 13.72 -2.68 3.61
N PRO A 101 14.94 -2.94 4.12
CA PRO A 101 15.68 -4.16 3.79
C PRO A 101 14.79 -5.41 3.96
N PRO A 102 14.80 -6.35 3.01
CA PRO A 102 13.97 -7.54 3.09
C PRO A 102 14.37 -8.45 4.26
N SER A 103 13.37 -9.05 4.91
CA SER A 103 13.58 -10.18 5.81
C SER A 103 13.42 -11.47 5.01
N CYS A 104 14.50 -12.23 4.85
CA CYS A 104 14.53 -13.45 4.08
C CYS A 104 14.93 -14.65 4.94
N GLN A 105 14.25 -15.78 4.71
CA GLN A 105 14.55 -17.05 5.37
C GLN A 105 14.49 -18.20 4.37
N ARG A 106 15.24 -19.26 4.64
CA ARG A 106 15.14 -20.49 3.86
C ARG A 106 13.79 -21.14 4.12
N LYS A 107 13.12 -21.58 3.06
CA LYS A 107 11.86 -22.32 3.15
C LYS A 107 12.10 -23.80 3.48
#